data_AF-E1X3R6-F1
#
_entry.id   AF-E1X3R6-F1
#
_cell.length_a   1.000
_cell.length_b   1.000
_cell.length_c   1.000
_cell.angle_alpha   90.00
_cell.angle_beta   90.00
_cell.angle_gamma   90.00
#
_symmetry.space_group_name_H-M   'P 1'
#
loop_
_entity.id
_entity.type
_entity.pdbx_description
1 polymer ?
#
loop_
_entity_poly.entity_id
_entity_poly.type
_entity_poly.pdbx_seq_one_letter_code
_entity_poly.pdbx_strand_id
1 'polypeptide(L)'
;MEKTWFIFQSDHHLGPFTTDEILQMLQNGRIDEEVPLWKEGEEDWRPLGEFEQFLPKTEEVLEDSSFPEIPDLSDIPAVPEVLEDLEVLDEPDLEAPEVFEKEASLESAELPDLPEVPFAPAEEIVEVEIVETVDETTEEELPSIPALPDLPEAPEHPEYIEEDLDEMPSLPVDEEASEPVEEFVAEAIEEVSSETLVEVQEVVESERQIEDEEIGDLEEVDEVEDEEDVWAQIDEQTSKVAPNYKFIAACVACFTIFILSMFLIYQSTRSSINLDDFSPLVIDKVEEIRKKPFKENVFAEIFMSKNSKDLMLATNIKHNAKIYLTLTSVQKRVVSEEQVVASAQASLVGGVAKFSKIKIVKGSRFASGEYYVQLLAIPVGVEHRAYKYLYSKFEFNFFKPSEQLRYRGKSLIYPGTLEDFEKELVEFKDQTRSLKAKPLKHLIEGYKTFSTLSSKIYKIYEDVLTSIRRGKEIESFEILYSKNVGPVLQGLILETHKLSKEYEISNPEIFNKYSELLEQGKRIGEMASDMVTMTKKIKRLRKNNRNRLMKLFIKRSLFLQETSKTKLSELEKELNSYK
;
A
#
# COMPACT_ATOMS: atom_id res chain seq x y z
N MET A 1 -11.90 47.79 -10.08
CA MET A 1 -11.11 46.58 -9.82
C MET A 1 -10.70 45.99 -11.15
N GLU A 2 -9.44 45.60 -11.30
CA GLU A 2 -8.92 45.03 -12.55
C GLU A 2 -9.39 43.57 -12.67
N LYS A 3 -9.95 43.21 -13.83
CA LYS A 3 -10.37 41.84 -14.16
C LYS A 3 -9.16 41.11 -14.74
N THR A 4 -8.51 40.27 -13.95
CA THR A 4 -7.22 39.64 -14.31
C THR A 4 -7.24 38.11 -14.30
N TRP A 5 -8.34 37.49 -13.87
CA TRP A 5 -8.40 36.03 -13.62
C TRP A 5 -9.18 35.28 -14.69
N PHE A 6 -8.69 34.11 -15.08
CA PHE A 6 -9.34 33.19 -15.99
C PHE A 6 -9.47 31.82 -15.33
N ILE A 7 -10.62 31.17 -15.51
CA ILE A 7 -10.97 29.85 -14.97
C ILE A 7 -11.02 28.85 -16.11
N PHE A 8 -10.46 27.65 -15.96
CA PHE A 8 -10.58 26.58 -16.96
C PHE A 8 -11.71 25.60 -16.59
N GLN A 9 -12.78 25.54 -17.40
CA GLN A 9 -13.91 24.65 -17.16
C GLN A 9 -14.43 24.06 -18.47
N SER A 10 -14.60 22.73 -18.52
CA SER A 10 -15.19 22.01 -19.66
C SER A 10 -14.61 22.40 -21.03
N ASP A 11 -13.27 22.38 -21.12
CA ASP A 11 -12.48 22.63 -22.35
C ASP A 11 -12.47 24.09 -22.84
N HIS A 12 -12.99 25.03 -22.04
CA HIS A 12 -13.00 26.46 -22.34
C HIS A 12 -12.43 27.26 -21.17
N HIS A 13 -11.81 28.40 -21.47
CA HIS A 13 -11.43 29.39 -20.46
C HIS A 13 -12.55 30.43 -20.31
N LEU A 14 -12.99 30.66 -19.09
CA LEU A 14 -13.98 31.66 -18.72
C LEU A 14 -13.26 32.84 -18.06
N GLY A 15 -13.57 34.07 -18.46
CA GLY A 15 -12.97 35.27 -17.90
C GLY A 15 -12.96 36.45 -18.88
N PRO A 16 -12.37 37.60 -18.49
CA PRO A 16 -11.66 37.82 -17.22
C PRO A 16 -12.59 38.15 -16.04
N PHE A 17 -12.26 37.63 -14.86
CA PHE A 17 -12.97 37.85 -13.59
C PHE A 17 -12.15 38.71 -12.62
N THR A 18 -12.85 39.37 -11.70
CA THR A 18 -12.26 40.03 -10.53
C THR A 18 -12.04 39.03 -9.38
N THR A 19 -11.13 39.34 -8.45
CA THR A 19 -10.90 38.51 -7.25
C THR A 19 -12.18 38.27 -6.44
N ASP A 20 -13.04 39.29 -6.31
CA ASP A 20 -14.32 39.19 -5.60
C ASP A 20 -15.32 38.26 -6.32
N GLU A 21 -15.35 38.29 -7.66
CA GLU A 21 -16.18 37.38 -8.46
C GLU A 21 -15.73 35.93 -8.27
N ILE A 22 -14.41 35.65 -8.22
CA ILE A 22 -13.87 34.31 -7.94
C ILE A 22 -14.25 33.85 -6.51
N LEU A 23 -14.11 34.71 -5.51
CA LEU A 23 -14.52 34.42 -4.12
C LEU A 23 -16.02 34.11 -4.02
N GLN A 24 -16.87 34.89 -4.70
CA GLN A 24 -18.30 34.61 -4.75
C GLN A 24 -18.60 33.29 -5.46
N MET A 25 -17.88 32.94 -6.53
CA MET A 25 -18.06 31.65 -7.19
C MET A 25 -17.65 30.48 -6.28
N LEU A 26 -16.58 30.62 -5.51
CA LEU A 26 -16.13 29.63 -4.53
C LEU A 26 -17.15 29.49 -3.38
N GLN A 27 -17.60 30.60 -2.79
CA GLN A 27 -18.60 30.60 -1.71
C GLN A 27 -19.94 30.02 -2.12
N ASN A 28 -20.35 30.21 -3.37
CA ASN A 28 -21.58 29.65 -3.93
C ASN A 28 -21.43 28.19 -4.40
N GLY A 29 -20.25 27.57 -4.26
CA GLY A 29 -19.98 26.21 -4.70
C GLY A 29 -20.02 26.02 -6.23
N ARG A 30 -19.86 27.10 -7.01
CA ARG A 30 -19.81 27.03 -8.48
C ARG A 30 -18.47 26.56 -9.01
N ILE A 31 -17.41 26.79 -8.24
CA ILE A 31 -16.05 26.33 -8.50
C ILE A 31 -15.49 25.73 -7.22
N ASP A 32 -14.60 24.75 -7.35
CA ASP A 32 -13.93 24.05 -6.24
C ASP A 32 -12.47 24.52 -6.11
N GLU A 33 -11.81 24.19 -5.00
CA GLU A 33 -10.41 24.57 -4.72
C GLU A 33 -9.41 23.98 -5.74
N GLU A 34 -9.77 22.86 -6.39
CA GLU A 34 -8.96 22.19 -7.41
C GLU A 34 -9.09 22.81 -8.81
N VAL A 35 -9.99 23.78 -9.01
CA VAL A 35 -10.23 24.34 -10.35
C VAL A 35 -9.00 25.13 -10.83
N PRO A 36 -8.48 24.86 -12.05
CA PRO A 36 -7.33 25.59 -12.57
C PRO A 36 -7.66 27.06 -12.84
N LEU A 37 -6.83 27.93 -12.29
CA LEU A 37 -6.91 29.38 -12.40
C LEU A 37 -5.64 29.93 -13.04
N TRP A 38 -5.78 30.92 -13.91
CA TRP A 38 -4.65 31.62 -14.55
C TRP A 38 -4.82 33.12 -14.46
N LYS A 39 -3.70 33.83 -14.31
CA LYS A 39 -3.65 35.29 -14.23
C LYS A 39 -2.67 35.81 -15.28
N GLU A 40 -3.00 36.93 -15.89
CA GLU A 40 -2.08 37.63 -16.79
C GLU A 40 -0.76 37.96 -16.07
N GLY A 41 0.34 37.35 -16.53
CA GLY A 41 1.67 37.44 -15.92
C GLY A 41 2.19 36.14 -15.29
N GLU A 42 1.36 35.12 -15.13
CA GLU A 42 1.77 33.78 -14.68
C GLU A 42 2.08 32.85 -15.87
N GLU A 43 3.08 31.97 -15.71
CA GLU A 43 3.54 31.08 -16.78
C GLU A 43 2.58 29.91 -17.06
N ASP A 44 1.89 29.41 -16.03
CA ASP A 44 1.06 28.19 -16.09
C ASP A 44 -0.25 28.33 -15.29
N TRP A 45 -1.23 27.47 -15.61
CA TRP A 45 -2.47 27.31 -14.85
C TRP A 45 -2.18 26.60 -13.53
N ARG A 46 -2.67 27.14 -12.41
CA ARG A 46 -2.50 26.55 -11.06
C ARG A 46 -3.84 26.36 -10.35
N PRO A 47 -4.00 25.36 -9.48
CA PRO A 47 -5.22 25.18 -8.69
C PRO A 47 -5.54 26.42 -7.85
N LEU A 48 -6.84 26.73 -7.68
CA LEU A 48 -7.31 27.88 -6.91
C LEU A 48 -6.77 27.90 -5.47
N GLY A 49 -6.69 26.73 -4.82
CA GLY A 49 -6.18 26.58 -3.45
C GLY A 49 -4.70 26.95 -3.24
N GLU A 50 -3.90 27.09 -4.31
CA GLU A 50 -2.49 27.49 -4.19
C GLU A 50 -2.31 29.02 -4.05
N PHE A 51 -3.35 29.80 -4.32
CA PHE A 51 -3.28 31.26 -4.25
C PHE A 51 -3.66 31.75 -2.85
N GLU A 52 -2.69 32.33 -2.13
CA GLU A 52 -2.85 32.82 -0.74
C GLU A 52 -4.06 33.76 -0.53
N GLN A 53 -4.42 34.53 -1.55
CA GLN A 53 -5.56 35.46 -1.52
C GLN A 53 -6.94 34.79 -1.46
N PHE A 54 -7.03 33.49 -1.76
CA PHE A 54 -8.27 32.70 -1.69
C PHE A 54 -8.29 31.70 -0.53
N LEU A 55 -7.19 31.58 0.23
CA LEU A 55 -7.17 30.74 1.43
C LEU A 55 -8.08 31.33 2.51
N PRO A 56 -8.85 30.50 3.23
CA PRO A 56 -9.66 30.98 4.35
C PRO A 56 -8.70 31.61 5.37
N LYS A 57 -8.85 32.91 5.60
CA LYS A 57 -8.18 33.57 6.72
C LYS A 57 -8.74 32.95 7.99
N THR A 58 -7.98 32.01 8.56
CA THR A 58 -8.20 31.51 9.90
C THR A 58 -8.09 32.73 10.83
N GLU A 59 -9.24 33.31 11.18
CA GLU A 59 -9.32 34.27 12.27
C GLU A 59 -8.88 33.51 13.53
N GLU A 60 -7.68 33.85 14.01
CA GLU A 60 -7.21 33.47 15.34
C GLU A 60 -8.23 34.03 16.34
N VAL A 61 -9.12 33.15 16.79
CA VAL A 61 -9.95 33.39 17.97
C VAL A 61 -8.99 33.56 19.13
N LEU A 62 -8.85 34.81 19.57
CA LEU A 62 -8.19 35.19 20.82
C LEU A 62 -8.92 34.50 21.98
N GLU A 63 -8.46 33.32 22.36
CA GLU A 63 -8.79 32.74 23.66
C GLU A 63 -7.94 33.41 24.73
N ASP A 64 -8.57 34.33 25.47
CA ASP A 64 -8.14 34.80 26.79
C ASP A 64 -7.81 33.59 27.69
N SER A 65 -6.54 33.23 27.73
CA SER A 65 -6.00 32.23 28.62
C SER A 65 -4.75 32.80 29.27
N SER A 66 -4.98 33.36 30.46
CA SER A 66 -3.96 33.85 31.38
C SER A 66 -2.94 32.76 31.69
N PHE A 67 -1.80 32.79 31.00
CA PHE A 67 -0.59 32.11 31.43
C PHE A 67 0.11 32.95 32.51
N PRO A 68 0.59 32.33 33.61
CA PRO A 68 1.36 33.04 34.63
C PRO A 68 2.70 33.51 34.05
N GLU A 69 3.02 34.78 34.30
CA GLU A 69 4.28 35.43 33.92
C GLU A 69 5.48 34.66 34.48
N ILE A 70 6.38 34.30 33.56
CA ILE A 70 7.71 33.78 33.88
C ILE A 70 8.52 34.95 34.47
N PRO A 71 9.16 34.79 35.63
CA PRO A 71 9.97 35.85 36.23
C PRO A 71 11.13 36.26 35.32
N ASP A 72 11.30 37.57 35.19
CA ASP A 72 12.37 38.24 34.46
C ASP A 72 13.76 37.84 35.00
N LEU A 73 14.62 37.33 34.11
CA LEU A 73 15.93 36.75 34.41
C LEU A 73 17.05 37.81 34.53
N SER A 74 16.70 39.03 34.93
CA SER A 74 17.62 40.17 34.99
C SER A 74 18.20 40.46 36.39
N ASP A 75 17.76 39.75 37.44
CA ASP A 75 18.22 39.93 38.83
C ASP A 75 18.94 38.69 39.41
N ILE A 76 19.93 38.14 38.67
CA ILE A 76 20.89 37.21 39.29
C ILE A 76 22.07 38.03 39.85
N PRO A 77 22.30 38.04 41.17
CA PRO A 77 23.47 38.70 41.75
C PRO A 77 24.76 38.04 41.25
N ALA A 78 25.69 38.87 40.77
CA ALA A 78 27.01 38.46 40.33
C ALA A 78 27.70 37.60 41.40
N VAL A 79 27.94 36.34 41.06
CA VAL A 79 28.77 35.43 41.86
C VAL A 79 30.23 35.85 41.69
N PRO A 80 31.01 35.98 42.78
CA PRO A 80 32.37 36.51 42.74
C PRO A 80 33.34 35.58 42.00
N GLU A 81 34.24 36.20 41.22
CA GLU A 81 35.47 35.58 40.71
C GLU A 81 36.28 34.99 41.85
N VAL A 82 36.34 33.66 41.91
CA VAL A 82 37.37 32.92 42.63
C VAL A 82 37.99 31.95 41.63
N LEU A 83 38.98 32.48 40.92
CA LEU A 83 40.11 31.71 40.41
C LEU A 83 40.98 31.38 41.62
N GLU A 84 41.18 30.10 41.91
CA GLU A 84 42.50 29.49 42.19
C GLU A 84 42.31 28.03 42.65
N ASP A 85 43.18 27.17 42.12
CA ASP A 85 43.46 25.81 42.56
C ASP A 85 42.41 24.72 42.21
N LEU A 86 42.43 24.28 40.95
CA LEU A 86 42.18 22.88 40.62
C LEU A 86 43.37 22.32 39.84
N GLU A 87 44.05 21.41 40.52
CA GLU A 87 45.19 20.62 40.08
C GLU A 87 44.94 19.96 38.72
N VAL A 88 45.92 20.10 37.85
CA VAL A 88 46.09 19.33 36.62
C VAL A 88 46.22 17.86 37.02
N LEU A 89 45.15 17.09 36.84
CA LEU A 89 45.24 15.64 36.80
C LEU A 89 45.67 15.25 35.40
N ASP A 90 46.90 14.74 35.32
CA ASP A 90 47.50 14.12 34.14
C ASP A 90 46.51 13.12 33.50
N GLU A 91 46.20 13.36 32.23
CA GLU A 91 45.52 12.40 31.38
C GLU A 91 46.41 11.16 31.22
N PRO A 92 45.89 9.94 31.42
CA PRO A 92 46.64 8.74 31.07
C PRO A 92 46.76 8.66 29.54
N ASP A 93 48.01 8.62 29.07
CA ASP A 93 48.42 8.24 27.72
C ASP A 93 47.66 7.00 27.25
N LEU A 94 46.63 7.21 26.42
CA LEU A 94 46.03 6.15 25.62
C LEU A 94 46.85 6.02 24.34
N GLU A 95 47.82 5.12 24.39
CA GLU A 95 48.55 4.58 23.26
C GLU A 95 47.55 4.15 22.16
N ALA A 96 47.63 4.85 21.03
CA ALA A 96 46.98 4.43 19.80
C ALA A 96 47.51 3.03 19.40
N PRO A 97 46.65 2.09 18.99
CA PRO A 97 47.14 0.81 18.50
C PRO A 97 47.97 1.02 17.22
N GLU A 98 49.25 0.65 17.33
CA GLU A 98 50.22 0.55 16.24
C GLU A 98 49.62 -0.23 15.06
N VAL A 99 49.25 0.50 14.01
CA VAL A 99 49.04 -0.07 12.69
C VAL A 99 50.43 -0.39 12.15
N PHE A 100 50.75 -1.68 12.16
CA PHE A 100 51.94 -2.27 11.53
C PHE A 100 52.01 -1.87 10.05
N GLU A 101 52.76 -0.81 9.74
CA GLU A 101 53.33 -0.59 8.41
C GLU A 101 54.48 -1.59 8.25
N LYS A 102 54.16 -2.75 7.69
CA LYS A 102 55.17 -3.68 7.21
C LYS A 102 55.41 -3.39 5.74
N GLU A 103 56.55 -2.76 5.48
CA GLU A 103 57.17 -2.68 4.17
C GLU A 103 57.16 -4.07 3.52
N ALA A 104 56.43 -4.22 2.42
CA ALA A 104 56.52 -5.35 1.51
C ALA A 104 57.01 -4.80 0.17
N SER A 105 58.31 -4.96 -0.02
CA SER A 105 59.01 -4.86 -1.29
C SER A 105 58.26 -5.65 -2.39
N LEU A 106 58.01 -4.97 -3.49
CA LEU A 106 57.64 -5.54 -4.79
C LEU A 106 58.73 -6.51 -5.24
N GLU A 107 58.53 -7.78 -4.96
CA GLU A 107 59.22 -8.89 -5.62
C GLU A 107 58.16 -9.64 -6.44
N SER A 108 58.34 -9.61 -7.75
CA SER A 108 57.52 -10.23 -8.77
C SER A 108 57.40 -11.74 -8.54
N ALA A 109 56.25 -12.18 -8.00
CA ALA A 109 55.85 -13.57 -7.95
C ALA A 109 54.93 -13.89 -9.14
N GLU A 110 55.37 -14.87 -9.92
CA GLU A 110 54.72 -15.43 -11.09
C GLU A 110 53.30 -15.94 -10.76
N LEU A 111 52.34 -15.52 -11.58
CA LEU A 111 51.00 -16.10 -11.63
C LEU A 111 51.10 -17.58 -12.07
N PRO A 112 50.33 -18.50 -11.48
CA PRO A 112 50.24 -19.87 -12.00
C PRO A 112 49.59 -19.86 -13.39
N ASP A 113 50.25 -20.54 -14.33
CA ASP A 113 49.78 -20.71 -15.71
C ASP A 113 48.37 -21.30 -15.75
N LEU A 114 47.48 -20.57 -16.44
CA LEU A 114 46.16 -21.06 -16.85
C LEU A 114 46.34 -22.23 -17.83
N PRO A 115 45.52 -23.29 -17.74
CA PRO A 115 45.57 -24.38 -18.71
C PRO A 115 45.23 -23.87 -20.12
N GLU A 116 46.10 -24.22 -21.07
CA GLU A 116 45.97 -23.90 -22.50
C GLU A 116 44.65 -24.44 -23.06
N VAL A 117 43.81 -23.51 -23.51
CA VAL A 117 42.65 -23.83 -24.35
C VAL A 117 43.18 -24.19 -25.73
N PRO A 118 42.79 -25.34 -26.33
CA PRO A 118 43.28 -25.72 -27.64
C PRO A 118 42.86 -24.70 -28.70
N PHE A 119 43.87 -24.15 -29.36
CA PHE A 119 43.74 -23.30 -30.54
C PHE A 119 42.87 -23.97 -31.61
N ALA A 120 41.76 -23.31 -31.95
CA ALA A 120 41.10 -23.55 -33.23
C ALA A 120 42.04 -23.02 -34.35
N PRO A 121 42.29 -23.78 -35.42
CA PRO A 121 43.17 -23.36 -36.50
C PRO A 121 42.57 -22.17 -37.25
N ALA A 122 43.46 -21.25 -37.61
CA ALA A 122 43.17 -20.05 -38.40
C ALA A 122 42.50 -20.42 -39.72
N GLU A 123 41.36 -19.80 -40.00
CA GLU A 123 40.75 -19.80 -41.33
C GLU A 123 41.65 -19.00 -42.28
N GLU A 124 42.27 -19.76 -43.16
CA GLU A 124 43.04 -19.31 -44.31
C GLU A 124 42.11 -18.54 -45.27
N ILE A 125 42.47 -17.29 -45.54
CA ILE A 125 41.78 -16.42 -46.50
C ILE A 125 42.03 -17.01 -47.89
N VAL A 126 41.03 -17.71 -48.43
CA VAL A 126 41.06 -18.15 -49.83
C VAL A 126 40.57 -16.98 -50.71
N GLU A 127 41.50 -16.42 -51.47
CA GLU A 127 41.19 -15.59 -52.64
C GLU A 127 40.34 -16.39 -53.63
N VAL A 128 39.10 -15.95 -53.86
CA VAL A 128 38.26 -16.51 -54.91
C VAL A 128 38.63 -15.82 -56.23
N GLU A 129 39.47 -16.51 -56.99
CA GLU A 129 39.77 -16.24 -58.39
C GLU A 129 38.51 -16.48 -59.23
N ILE A 130 38.14 -15.47 -60.02
CA ILE A 130 37.02 -15.50 -60.95
C ILE A 130 37.44 -16.38 -62.14
N VAL A 131 36.83 -17.56 -62.28
CA VAL A 131 36.91 -18.35 -63.50
C VAL A 131 35.52 -18.40 -64.15
N GLU A 132 35.41 -17.70 -65.28
CA GLU A 132 34.41 -18.00 -66.31
C GLU A 132 34.68 -19.40 -66.87
N THR A 133 33.71 -20.31 -66.76
CA THR A 133 33.53 -21.35 -67.78
C THR A 133 32.05 -21.61 -68.01
N VAL A 134 31.71 -21.47 -69.29
CA VAL A 134 30.49 -21.82 -70.00
C VAL A 134 30.37 -23.35 -70.13
N ASP A 135 29.17 -23.82 -70.53
CA ASP A 135 28.77 -25.18 -70.94
C ASP A 135 28.36 -26.13 -69.80
N GLU A 136 27.38 -27.02 -69.90
CA GLU A 136 26.31 -27.33 -70.86
C GLU A 136 25.45 -28.42 -70.15
N THR A 137 24.16 -28.48 -70.48
CA THR A 137 23.15 -29.52 -70.19
C THR A 137 23.48 -30.73 -69.29
N THR A 138 22.58 -31.06 -68.34
CA THR A 138 21.95 -32.40 -68.22
C THR A 138 20.71 -32.28 -67.31
N GLU A 139 19.54 -32.62 -67.84
CA GLU A 139 18.31 -32.87 -67.07
C GLU A 139 18.45 -34.20 -66.32
N GLU A 140 18.28 -34.20 -64.99
CA GLU A 140 18.10 -35.45 -64.24
C GLU A 140 17.01 -35.27 -63.18
N GLU A 141 16.12 -36.25 -63.15
CA GLU A 141 14.80 -36.26 -62.52
C GLU A 141 14.85 -36.16 -60.98
N LEU A 142 14.01 -35.29 -60.41
CA LEU A 142 13.74 -35.27 -58.97
C LEU A 142 12.81 -36.44 -58.58
N PRO A 143 13.07 -37.11 -57.44
CA PRO A 143 12.21 -38.17 -56.95
C PRO A 143 10.83 -37.64 -56.50
N SER A 144 9.80 -38.42 -56.80
CA SER A 144 8.41 -38.18 -56.47
C SER A 144 8.16 -38.11 -54.96
N ILE A 145 7.53 -37.02 -54.54
CA ILE A 145 7.04 -36.80 -53.18
C ILE A 145 5.82 -37.74 -52.95
N PRO A 146 5.75 -38.49 -51.84
CA PRO A 146 4.58 -39.29 -51.53
C PRO A 146 3.36 -38.41 -51.25
N ALA A 147 2.22 -38.78 -51.85
CA ALA A 147 0.94 -38.08 -51.69
C ALA A 147 0.50 -38.06 -50.22
N LEU A 148 0.11 -36.87 -49.74
CA LEU A 148 -0.54 -36.71 -48.45
C LEU A 148 -1.89 -37.43 -48.44
N PRO A 149 -2.31 -38.02 -47.31
CA PRO A 149 -3.65 -38.58 -47.15
C PRO A 149 -4.71 -37.47 -47.17
N ASP A 150 -5.81 -37.74 -47.89
CA ASP A 150 -6.97 -36.86 -48.02
C ASP A 150 -7.57 -36.54 -46.65
N LEU A 151 -7.68 -35.23 -46.34
CA LEU A 151 -8.45 -34.75 -45.20
C LEU A 151 -9.95 -34.94 -45.48
N PRO A 152 -10.74 -35.36 -44.48
CA PRO A 152 -12.19 -35.50 -44.63
C PRO A 152 -12.87 -34.15 -44.92
N GLU A 153 -13.79 -34.18 -45.87
CA GLU A 153 -14.65 -33.06 -46.26
C GLU A 153 -15.40 -32.48 -45.05
N ALA A 154 -15.33 -31.16 -44.92
CA ALA A 154 -16.07 -30.41 -43.92
C ALA A 154 -17.59 -30.52 -44.18
N PRO A 155 -18.42 -30.67 -43.14
CA PRO A 155 -19.86 -30.76 -43.31
C PRO A 155 -20.45 -29.46 -43.85
N GLU A 156 -21.36 -29.63 -44.82
CA GLU A 156 -22.11 -28.60 -45.51
C GLU A 156 -22.86 -27.68 -44.53
N HIS A 157 -22.76 -26.37 -44.78
CA HIS A 157 -23.54 -25.35 -44.11
C HIS A 157 -25.05 -25.64 -44.28
N PRO A 158 -25.86 -25.63 -43.20
CA PRO A 158 -27.30 -25.71 -43.35
C PRO A 158 -27.84 -24.43 -44.00
N GLU A 159 -28.74 -24.64 -44.97
CA GLU A 159 -29.56 -23.63 -45.64
C GLU A 159 -30.23 -22.73 -44.60
N TYR A 160 -29.98 -21.42 -44.70
CA TYR A 160 -30.77 -20.42 -43.98
C TYR A 160 -32.15 -20.36 -44.63
N ILE A 161 -33.15 -20.81 -43.88
CA ILE A 161 -34.57 -20.56 -44.13
C ILE A 161 -34.80 -19.05 -43.88
N GLU A 162 -35.29 -18.35 -44.90
CA GLU A 162 -35.85 -17.01 -44.75
C GLU A 162 -37.13 -17.12 -43.90
N GLU A 163 -37.04 -16.80 -42.61
CA GLU A 163 -38.21 -16.54 -41.76
C GLU A 163 -38.59 -15.06 -41.89
N ASP A 164 -39.84 -14.86 -42.31
CA ASP A 164 -40.58 -13.60 -42.32
C ASP A 164 -40.49 -12.89 -40.95
N LEU A 165 -39.80 -11.75 -40.92
CA LEU A 165 -39.86 -10.82 -39.80
C LEU A 165 -41.11 -9.96 -39.94
N ASP A 166 -42.16 -10.39 -39.24
CA ASP A 166 -43.36 -9.61 -38.98
C ASP A 166 -43.04 -8.24 -38.38
N GLU A 167 -43.79 -7.24 -38.87
CA GLU A 167 -43.79 -5.84 -38.45
C GLU A 167 -43.94 -5.70 -36.92
N MET A 168 -42.90 -5.15 -36.27
CA MET A 168 -43.07 -4.58 -34.94
C MET A 168 -43.63 -3.16 -35.04
N PRO A 169 -44.71 -2.84 -34.28
CA PRO A 169 -45.38 -1.55 -34.34
C PRO A 169 -44.53 -0.43 -33.72
N SER A 170 -44.50 0.71 -34.40
CA SER A 170 -43.94 1.98 -33.93
C SER A 170 -44.68 2.48 -32.70
N LEU A 171 -43.98 2.61 -31.57
CA LEU A 171 -44.45 3.37 -30.41
C LEU A 171 -44.37 4.88 -30.72
N PRO A 172 -45.44 5.64 -30.44
CA PRO A 172 -45.51 7.06 -30.75
C PRO A 172 -44.64 7.88 -29.78
N VAL A 173 -43.96 8.87 -30.36
CA VAL A 173 -43.32 9.98 -29.67
C VAL A 173 -44.43 10.96 -29.33
N ASP A 174 -44.78 11.07 -28.05
CA ASP A 174 -45.63 12.15 -27.55
C ASP A 174 -44.76 13.30 -27.03
N GLU A 175 -45.05 14.45 -27.63
CA GLU A 175 -44.53 15.78 -27.42
C GLU A 175 -45.51 16.54 -26.49
N GLU A 176 -44.98 17.48 -25.71
CA GLU A 176 -45.69 18.50 -24.92
C GLU A 176 -46.45 18.09 -23.63
N ALA A 177 -46.07 18.71 -22.49
CA ALA A 177 -46.93 19.64 -21.75
C ALA A 177 -46.43 19.93 -20.31
N SER A 178 -45.93 21.16 -20.13
CA SER A 178 -46.30 22.14 -19.09
C SER A 178 -46.61 21.72 -17.63
N GLU A 179 -45.80 22.32 -16.74
CA GLU A 179 -46.23 23.15 -15.58
C GLU A 179 -46.63 22.52 -14.21
N PRO A 180 -46.56 23.32 -13.12
CA PRO A 180 -45.96 22.94 -11.83
C PRO A 180 -47.00 22.62 -10.76
N VAL A 181 -46.55 22.07 -9.62
CA VAL A 181 -47.35 22.04 -8.39
C VAL A 181 -46.49 22.49 -7.21
N GLU A 182 -46.94 23.60 -6.64
CA GLU A 182 -46.54 24.21 -5.37
C GLU A 182 -47.03 23.40 -4.16
N GLU A 183 -46.42 23.72 -3.00
CA GLU A 183 -47.09 23.96 -1.71
C GLU A 183 -47.73 22.79 -0.92
N PHE A 184 -47.20 22.55 0.29
CA PHE A 184 -47.89 22.39 1.59
C PHE A 184 -46.78 22.20 2.66
N VAL A 185 -46.34 23.24 3.42
CA VAL A 185 -46.91 23.76 4.69
C VAL A 185 -47.05 22.65 5.74
N ALA A 186 -46.09 22.46 6.66
CA ALA A 186 -45.90 23.12 7.97
C ALA A 186 -46.76 22.53 9.12
N GLU A 187 -46.25 22.73 10.35
CA GLU A 187 -46.95 22.62 11.65
C GLU A 187 -46.93 21.21 12.30
N ALA A 188 -46.66 20.98 13.59
CA ALA A 188 -46.09 21.71 14.73
C ALA A 188 -46.07 20.74 15.95
N ILE A 189 -45.20 21.03 16.95
CA ILE A 189 -45.43 21.06 18.42
C ILE A 189 -46.15 19.83 19.05
N GLU A 190 -45.64 19.16 20.09
CA GLU A 190 -45.78 19.60 21.48
C GLU A 190 -45.00 18.74 22.50
N GLU A 191 -44.65 19.39 23.61
CA GLU A 191 -44.00 18.89 24.82
C GLU A 191 -44.91 17.99 25.69
N VAL A 192 -44.45 17.75 26.93
CA VAL A 192 -45.15 17.32 28.17
C VAL A 192 -44.76 15.89 28.58
N SER A 193 -43.80 15.68 29.50
CA SER A 193 -43.81 15.91 30.96
C SER A 193 -44.92 15.17 31.71
N SER A 194 -44.57 14.15 32.51
CA SER A 194 -45.08 14.00 33.88
C SER A 194 -44.45 12.81 34.61
N GLU A 195 -43.84 13.12 35.76
CA GLU A 195 -43.74 12.25 36.94
C GLU A 195 -45.11 11.71 37.35
N THR A 196 -45.20 10.47 37.87
CA THR A 196 -45.95 10.20 39.12
C THR A 196 -45.55 8.86 39.76
N LEU A 197 -45.36 8.93 41.08
CA LEU A 197 -45.24 7.87 42.08
C LEU A 197 -46.59 7.19 42.41
N VAL A 198 -46.54 6.23 43.34
CA VAL A 198 -47.59 5.54 44.13
C VAL A 198 -47.84 4.09 43.66
N GLU A 199 -47.40 3.01 44.32
CA GLU A 199 -47.62 2.43 45.69
C GLU A 199 -48.90 1.54 45.81
N VAL A 200 -48.67 0.30 46.30
CA VAL A 200 -49.52 -0.61 47.12
C VAL A 200 -50.44 -1.70 46.48
N GLN A 201 -50.20 -2.96 46.95
CA GLN A 201 -51.03 -4.20 47.14
C GLN A 201 -51.60 -4.93 45.90
N GLU A 202 -51.79 -6.27 45.85
CA GLU A 202 -52.08 -7.27 46.90
C GLU A 202 -51.80 -8.72 46.40
N VAL A 203 -51.32 -9.59 47.32
CA VAL A 203 -51.64 -11.03 47.58
C VAL A 203 -52.15 -11.94 46.44
N VAL A 204 -51.53 -13.12 46.26
CA VAL A 204 -52.15 -14.48 46.33
C VAL A 204 -51.06 -15.58 46.29
N GLU A 205 -51.22 -16.56 47.18
CA GLU A 205 -50.48 -17.81 47.37
C GLU A 205 -50.48 -18.75 46.16
N SER A 206 -49.43 -19.57 46.03
CA SER A 206 -49.60 -20.98 45.67
C SER A 206 -48.39 -21.83 46.06
N GLU A 207 -48.68 -22.82 46.89
CA GLU A 207 -47.85 -23.96 47.29
C GLU A 207 -47.33 -24.77 46.10
N ARG A 208 -46.14 -25.39 46.24
CA ARG A 208 -45.97 -26.83 45.94
C ARG A 208 -44.67 -27.40 46.48
N GLN A 209 -44.86 -28.60 47.02
CA GLN A 209 -43.95 -29.52 47.71
C GLN A 209 -42.84 -30.06 46.80
N ILE A 210 -41.67 -30.36 47.39
CA ILE A 210 -40.93 -31.61 47.10
C ILE A 210 -40.45 -32.20 48.44
N GLU A 211 -40.72 -33.49 48.56
CA GLU A 211 -40.50 -34.43 49.67
C GLU A 211 -39.02 -34.77 49.93
N ASP A 212 -38.77 -35.08 51.20
CA ASP A 212 -38.06 -36.22 51.81
C ASP A 212 -36.65 -36.64 51.33
N GLU A 213 -35.68 -36.58 52.26
CA GLU A 213 -35.02 -37.81 52.73
C GLU A 213 -34.57 -37.68 54.20
N GLU A 214 -34.74 -38.79 54.90
CA GLU A 214 -34.80 -39.04 56.34
C GLU A 214 -33.41 -39.40 56.93
N ILE A 215 -33.40 -39.75 58.23
CA ILE A 215 -32.33 -40.25 59.12
C ILE A 215 -31.76 -39.13 59.99
N GLY A 216 -31.96 -39.11 61.31
CA GLY A 216 -32.48 -40.12 62.23
C GLY A 216 -31.90 -39.83 63.62
N ASP A 217 -32.78 -39.94 64.61
CA ASP A 217 -32.63 -39.56 66.01
C ASP A 217 -31.38 -40.08 66.74
N LEU A 218 -30.92 -39.31 67.72
CA LEU A 218 -30.32 -39.83 68.94
C LEU A 218 -30.76 -38.97 70.15
N GLU A 219 -31.80 -39.49 70.78
CA GLU A 219 -32.10 -39.60 72.22
C GLU A 219 -31.55 -38.59 73.23
N GLU A 220 -32.55 -38.01 73.92
CA GLU A 220 -32.73 -37.88 75.37
C GLU A 220 -31.67 -37.19 76.25
N VAL A 221 -32.14 -36.04 76.70
CA VAL A 221 -31.94 -35.37 77.99
C VAL A 221 -31.91 -36.37 79.15
N ASP A 222 -30.89 -36.25 80.00
CA ASP A 222 -31.03 -36.49 81.43
C ASP A 222 -30.41 -35.33 82.21
N GLU A 223 -31.23 -34.73 83.07
CA GLU A 223 -30.89 -33.77 84.10
C GLU A 223 -29.98 -34.40 85.15
N VAL A 224 -28.85 -33.79 85.51
CA VAL A 224 -28.32 -33.81 86.89
C VAL A 224 -27.47 -32.54 87.14
N GLU A 225 -28.00 -31.70 88.03
CA GLU A 225 -27.39 -30.96 89.14
C GLU A 225 -25.95 -30.38 89.05
N ASP A 226 -25.89 -29.09 89.40
CA ASP A 226 -24.92 -28.44 90.29
C ASP A 226 -23.42 -28.64 90.06
N GLU A 227 -22.79 -27.73 89.30
CA GLU A 227 -21.44 -27.23 89.60
C GLU A 227 -21.33 -25.72 89.29
N GLU A 228 -21.71 -24.91 90.29
CA GLU A 228 -21.06 -23.63 90.56
C GLU A 228 -19.56 -23.87 90.81
N ASP A 229 -18.70 -22.87 90.56
CA ASP A 229 -17.26 -22.82 90.89
C ASP A 229 -16.20 -23.39 89.91
N VAL A 230 -16.14 -22.90 88.66
CA VAL A 230 -14.88 -22.99 87.85
C VAL A 230 -14.44 -21.68 87.17
N TRP A 231 -15.27 -20.64 87.07
CA TRP A 231 -14.88 -19.38 86.41
C TRP A 231 -14.27 -18.31 87.34
N ALA A 232 -14.07 -18.60 88.62
CA ALA A 232 -13.55 -17.64 89.61
C ALA A 232 -12.01 -17.64 89.80
N GLN A 233 -11.22 -18.36 88.97
CA GLN A 233 -9.75 -18.44 89.14
C GLN A 233 -8.90 -18.11 87.90
N ILE A 234 -9.44 -17.45 86.86
CA ILE A 234 -8.63 -16.94 85.72
C ILE A 234 -8.54 -15.39 85.71
N ASP A 235 -9.10 -14.70 86.71
CA ASP A 235 -9.07 -13.22 86.76
C ASP A 235 -7.96 -12.62 87.65
N GLU A 236 -7.05 -13.43 88.18
CA GLU A 236 -5.98 -12.95 89.07
C GLU A 236 -4.57 -13.20 88.51
N GLN A 237 -4.32 -12.85 87.25
CA GLN A 237 -2.96 -12.57 86.76
C GLN A 237 -2.91 -11.87 85.39
N THR A 238 -3.59 -10.73 85.22
CA THR A 238 -3.21 -9.76 84.17
C THR A 238 -2.93 -8.41 84.80
N SER A 239 -1.66 -8.21 85.17
CA SER A 239 -1.15 -6.91 85.60
C SER A 239 -1.42 -5.86 84.52
N LYS A 240 -2.23 -4.87 84.90
CA LYS A 240 -2.63 -3.69 84.13
C LYS A 240 -1.43 -2.97 83.51
N VAL A 241 -1.18 -3.19 82.23
CA VAL A 241 -0.64 -2.15 81.36
C VAL A 241 -1.86 -1.58 80.63
N ALA A 242 -2.25 -0.35 80.96
CA ALA A 242 -3.35 0.31 80.26
C ALA A 242 -3.00 0.34 78.76
N PRO A 243 -3.81 -0.27 77.88
CA PRO A 243 -3.52 -0.26 76.46
C PRO A 243 -3.52 1.18 75.99
N ASN A 244 -2.41 1.60 75.39
CA ASN A 244 -2.24 2.96 74.90
C ASN A 244 -3.18 3.13 73.70
N TYR A 245 -4.40 3.63 73.94
CA TYR A 245 -5.47 3.71 72.95
C TYR A 245 -5.07 4.48 71.67
N LYS A 246 -4.09 5.38 71.78
CA LYS A 246 -3.45 6.06 70.64
C LYS A 246 -2.71 5.11 69.72
N PHE A 247 -2.05 4.10 70.28
CA PHE A 247 -1.34 3.06 69.50
C PHE A 247 -2.34 2.14 68.78
N ILE A 248 -3.41 1.72 69.46
CA ILE A 248 -4.45 0.89 68.85
C ILE A 248 -5.15 1.65 67.72
N ALA A 249 -5.52 2.91 67.94
CA ALA A 249 -6.13 3.76 66.92
C ALA A 249 -5.21 3.96 65.70
N ALA A 250 -3.90 4.16 65.92
CA ALA A 250 -2.92 4.25 64.84
C ALA A 250 -2.79 2.93 64.05
N CYS A 251 -2.79 1.78 64.72
CA CYS A 251 -2.77 0.46 64.06
C CYS A 251 -4.02 0.22 63.21
N VAL A 252 -5.21 0.58 63.71
CA VAL A 252 -6.47 0.47 62.95
C VAL A 252 -6.44 1.39 61.74
N ALA A 253 -6.00 2.64 61.89
CA ALA A 253 -5.86 3.58 60.77
C ALA A 253 -4.90 3.03 59.70
N CYS A 254 -3.72 2.55 60.07
CA CYS A 254 -2.77 1.92 59.14
C CYS A 254 -3.36 0.69 58.43
N PHE A 255 -4.13 -0.14 59.15
CA PHE A 255 -4.77 -1.33 58.58
C PHE A 255 -5.87 -0.95 57.58
N THR A 256 -6.69 0.08 57.89
CA THR A 256 -7.71 0.58 56.95
C THR A 256 -7.09 1.17 55.69
N ILE A 257 -5.99 1.93 55.81
CA ILE A 257 -5.23 2.46 54.67
C ILE A 257 -4.65 1.31 53.84
N PHE A 258 -4.15 0.25 54.49
CA PHE A 258 -3.64 -0.93 53.81
C PHE A 258 -4.72 -1.67 53.02
N ILE A 259 -5.91 -1.89 53.60
CA ILE A 259 -7.05 -2.51 52.91
C ILE A 259 -7.52 -1.64 51.73
N LEU A 260 -7.67 -0.32 51.95
CA LEU A 260 -8.09 0.60 50.89
C LEU A 260 -7.06 0.64 49.75
N SER A 261 -5.77 0.64 50.07
CA SER A 261 -4.68 0.55 49.10
C SER A 261 -4.73 -0.77 48.33
N MET A 262 -4.94 -1.91 49.01
CA MET A 262 -5.11 -3.21 48.36
C MET A 262 -6.35 -3.23 47.44
N PHE A 263 -7.45 -2.62 47.85
CA PHE A 263 -8.67 -2.52 47.04
C PHE A 263 -8.49 -1.65 45.80
N LEU A 264 -7.82 -0.50 45.93
CA LEU A 264 -7.52 0.38 44.80
C LEU A 264 -6.54 -0.28 43.82
N ILE A 265 -5.54 -1.00 44.33
CA ILE A 265 -4.63 -1.81 43.50
C ILE A 265 -5.44 -2.92 42.78
N TYR A 266 -6.34 -3.60 43.49
CA TYR A 266 -7.20 -4.64 42.92
C TYR A 266 -8.09 -4.10 41.79
N GLN A 267 -8.78 -2.98 42.01
CA GLN A 267 -9.59 -2.35 40.95
C GLN A 267 -8.74 -1.89 39.77
N SER A 268 -7.59 -1.25 40.03
CA SER A 268 -6.69 -0.80 38.96
C SER A 268 -6.14 -1.94 38.10
N THR A 269 -6.08 -3.17 38.63
CA THR A 269 -5.62 -4.34 37.88
C THR A 269 -6.69 -5.00 37.00
N ARG A 270 -7.97 -4.66 37.16
CA ARG A 270 -9.08 -5.17 36.33
C ARG A 270 -9.32 -4.30 35.09
N SER A 271 -8.34 -4.16 34.21
CA SER A 271 -8.64 -3.68 32.85
C SER A 271 -9.03 -4.87 31.98
N SER A 272 -10.33 -5.05 31.73
CA SER A 272 -10.80 -6.04 30.75
C SER A 272 -10.57 -5.50 29.35
N ILE A 273 -9.85 -6.27 28.53
CA ILE A 273 -9.70 -5.96 27.11
C ILE A 273 -10.98 -6.41 26.42
N ASN A 274 -11.65 -5.48 25.73
CA ASN A 274 -12.81 -5.80 24.91
C ASN A 274 -12.35 -6.62 23.69
N LEU A 275 -12.96 -7.79 23.49
CA LEU A 275 -12.65 -8.75 22.41
C LEU A 275 -13.75 -8.82 21.33
N ASP A 276 -14.76 -7.94 21.39
CA ASP A 276 -15.96 -8.00 20.54
C ASP A 276 -15.65 -7.83 19.04
N ASP A 277 -14.54 -7.15 18.71
CA ASP A 277 -14.10 -6.90 17.34
C ASP A 277 -13.49 -8.13 16.63
N PHE A 278 -13.36 -9.27 17.33
CA PHE A 278 -12.68 -10.47 16.82
C PHE A 278 -13.65 -11.59 16.46
N SER A 279 -13.18 -12.53 15.63
CA SER A 279 -13.93 -13.74 15.31
C SER A 279 -13.93 -14.69 16.53
N PRO A 280 -15.02 -15.44 16.81
CA PRO A 280 -15.04 -16.44 17.88
C PRO A 280 -13.85 -17.42 17.80
N LEU A 281 -13.48 -17.84 16.59
CA LEU A 281 -12.31 -18.71 16.34
C LEU A 281 -10.99 -18.08 16.80
N VAL A 282 -10.88 -16.75 16.70
CA VAL A 282 -9.70 -16.02 17.19
C VAL A 282 -9.71 -15.94 18.70
N ILE A 283 -10.87 -15.71 19.32
CA ILE A 283 -11.02 -15.67 20.78
C ILE A 283 -10.61 -17.01 21.40
N ASP A 284 -11.06 -18.13 20.83
CA ASP A 284 -10.68 -19.47 21.31
C ASP A 284 -9.16 -19.71 21.21
N LYS A 285 -8.54 -19.31 20.09
CA LYS A 285 -7.08 -19.39 19.92
C LYS A 285 -6.33 -18.51 20.90
N VAL A 286 -6.82 -17.30 21.16
CA VAL A 286 -6.25 -16.38 22.16
C VAL A 286 -6.27 -17.03 23.54
N GLU A 287 -7.38 -17.66 23.92
CA GLU A 287 -7.45 -18.40 25.19
C GLU A 287 -6.49 -19.59 25.24
N GLU A 288 -6.37 -20.35 24.15
CA GLU A 288 -5.44 -21.47 24.05
C GLU A 288 -3.99 -21.00 24.30
N ILE A 289 -3.58 -19.90 23.66
CA ILE A 289 -2.23 -19.32 23.83
C ILE A 289 -2.02 -18.84 25.27
N ARG A 290 -3.01 -18.19 25.89
CA ARG A 290 -2.93 -17.71 27.27
C ARG A 290 -2.81 -18.85 28.29
N LYS A 291 -3.46 -19.98 28.03
CA LYS A 291 -3.44 -21.17 28.92
C LYS A 291 -2.14 -21.99 28.79
N LYS A 292 -1.31 -21.77 27.76
CA LYS A 292 -0.04 -22.51 27.58
C LYS A 292 0.93 -22.25 28.75
N PRO A 293 1.60 -23.29 29.28
CA PRO A 293 2.48 -23.14 30.43
C PRO A 293 3.72 -22.29 30.09
N PHE A 294 3.95 -21.25 30.89
CA PHE A 294 5.16 -20.42 30.84
C PHE A 294 6.29 -21.12 31.60
N LYS A 295 6.95 -22.10 30.98
CA LYS A 295 8.13 -22.75 31.57
C LYS A 295 9.43 -22.13 31.06
N GLU A 296 9.60 -22.01 29.73
CA GLU A 296 10.83 -21.44 29.13
C GLU A 296 10.59 -20.73 27.78
N ASN A 297 9.54 -21.10 27.05
CA ASN A 297 9.23 -20.52 25.74
C ASN A 297 8.11 -19.48 25.83
N VAL A 298 8.37 -18.32 25.24
CA VAL A 298 7.34 -17.31 24.97
C VAL A 298 6.57 -17.75 23.74
N PHE A 299 5.27 -17.91 23.87
CA PHE A 299 4.36 -18.09 22.74
C PHE A 299 3.63 -16.78 22.54
N ALA A 300 3.66 -16.28 21.31
CA ALA A 300 3.01 -15.04 20.94
C ALA A 300 2.47 -15.16 19.52
N GLU A 301 1.22 -14.77 19.32
CA GLU A 301 0.58 -14.74 18.00
C GLU A 301 -0.20 -13.44 17.84
N ILE A 302 -0.24 -12.93 16.61
CA ILE A 302 -0.88 -11.66 16.29
C ILE A 302 -2.10 -11.93 15.43
N PHE A 303 -3.19 -11.27 15.78
CA PHE A 303 -4.46 -11.35 15.10
C PHE A 303 -4.88 -9.96 14.66
N MET A 304 -5.57 -9.89 13.53
CA MET A 304 -6.14 -8.65 13.03
C MET A 304 -7.63 -8.61 13.36
N SER A 305 -8.13 -7.43 13.75
CA SER A 305 -9.56 -7.19 13.93
C SER A 305 -10.32 -7.38 12.62
N LYS A 306 -11.63 -7.69 12.69
CA LYS A 306 -12.49 -7.80 11.49
C LYS A 306 -12.47 -6.55 10.62
N ASN A 307 -12.28 -5.39 11.25
CA ASN A 307 -12.23 -4.09 10.59
C ASN A 307 -10.84 -3.73 10.02
N SER A 308 -9.84 -4.60 10.20
CA SER A 308 -8.44 -4.39 9.77
C SER A 308 -7.76 -3.13 10.34
N LYS A 309 -8.33 -2.52 11.39
CA LYS A 309 -7.81 -1.29 12.01
C LYS A 309 -6.88 -1.57 13.18
N ASP A 310 -7.28 -2.53 14.01
CA ASP A 310 -6.55 -2.90 15.22
C ASP A 310 -5.85 -4.24 15.05
N LEU A 311 -4.65 -4.34 15.62
CA LEU A 311 -3.96 -5.61 15.84
C LEU A 311 -4.06 -6.01 17.30
N MET A 312 -4.21 -7.30 17.54
CA MET A 312 -4.19 -7.87 18.88
C MET A 312 -3.08 -8.90 18.96
N LEU A 313 -2.37 -8.91 20.08
CA LEU A 313 -1.38 -9.90 20.40
C LEU A 313 -1.87 -10.74 21.57
N ALA A 314 -1.84 -12.05 21.40
CA ALA A 314 -2.02 -13.02 22.48
C ALA A 314 -0.66 -13.60 22.86
N THR A 315 -0.37 -13.68 24.16
CA THR A 315 0.85 -14.28 24.68
C THR A 315 0.59 -15.12 25.93
N ASN A 316 1.49 -16.05 26.23
CA ASN A 316 1.50 -16.78 27.50
C ASN A 316 2.19 -16.02 28.65
N ILE A 317 2.52 -14.74 28.47
CA ILE A 317 3.15 -13.90 29.50
C ILE A 317 2.09 -13.47 30.52
N LYS A 318 2.26 -13.88 31.79
CA LYS A 318 1.28 -13.67 32.86
C LYS A 318 1.33 -12.27 33.49
N HIS A 319 2.49 -11.63 33.48
CA HIS A 319 2.68 -10.33 34.13
C HIS A 319 2.39 -9.18 33.17
N ASN A 320 2.08 -8.01 33.73
CA ASN A 320 1.86 -6.81 32.94
C ASN A 320 3.20 -6.33 32.35
N ALA A 321 3.20 -6.01 31.06
CA ALA A 321 4.42 -5.61 30.34
C ALA A 321 4.11 -4.53 29.31
N LYS A 322 5.05 -3.62 29.07
CA LYS A 322 5.03 -2.76 27.90
C LYS A 322 5.67 -3.52 26.74
N ILE A 323 4.94 -3.67 25.65
CA ILE A 323 5.36 -4.43 24.48
C ILE A 323 5.75 -3.48 23.37
N TYR A 324 6.92 -3.75 22.79
CA TYR A 324 7.38 -3.17 21.54
C TYR A 324 7.36 -4.25 20.47
N LEU A 325 6.58 -4.01 19.43
CA LEU A 325 6.34 -4.93 18.34
C LEU A 325 7.00 -4.37 17.08
N THR A 326 7.78 -5.20 16.38
CA THR A 326 8.29 -4.91 15.04
C THR A 326 7.84 -6.02 14.09
N LEU A 327 7.20 -5.62 12.99
CA LEU A 327 6.65 -6.49 11.96
C LEU A 327 7.43 -6.26 10.67
N THR A 328 7.94 -7.34 10.07
CA THR A 328 8.62 -7.30 8.78
C THR A 328 7.93 -8.24 7.80
N SER A 329 7.38 -7.71 6.71
CA SER A 329 6.66 -8.49 5.72
C SER A 329 7.52 -9.59 5.09
N VAL A 330 6.94 -10.78 4.89
CA VAL A 330 7.56 -11.86 4.13
C VAL A 330 7.37 -11.59 2.63
N GLN A 331 8.46 -11.67 1.86
CA GLN A 331 8.41 -11.43 0.41
C GLN A 331 7.41 -12.37 -0.29
N LYS A 332 6.58 -11.82 -1.19
CA LYS A 332 5.57 -12.55 -2.00
C LYS A 332 4.44 -13.23 -1.22
N ARG A 333 4.36 -12.99 0.09
CA ARG A 333 3.32 -13.49 1.02
C ARG A 333 2.56 -12.34 1.69
N VAL A 334 2.48 -11.18 1.04
CA VAL A 334 1.73 -10.00 1.48
C VAL A 334 1.00 -9.41 0.27
N VAL A 335 -0.18 -8.86 0.50
CA VAL A 335 -1.01 -8.16 -0.51
C VAL A 335 -0.45 -6.75 -0.77
N SER A 336 0.84 -6.69 -1.11
CA SER A 336 1.59 -5.47 -1.44
C SER A 336 2.78 -5.81 -2.32
N GLU A 337 3.17 -4.89 -3.19
CA GLU A 337 4.43 -5.00 -3.96
C GLU A 337 5.64 -4.65 -3.09
N GLU A 338 5.46 -3.71 -2.16
CA GLU A 338 6.53 -3.17 -1.34
C GLU A 338 6.75 -4.02 -0.09
N GLN A 339 8.02 -4.08 0.35
CA GLN A 339 8.34 -4.63 1.66
C GLN A 339 7.86 -3.66 2.75
N VAL A 340 6.93 -4.13 3.59
CA VAL A 340 6.36 -3.38 4.69
C VAL A 340 7.11 -3.69 5.98
N VAL A 341 7.60 -2.66 6.65
CA VAL A 341 8.15 -2.75 8.01
C VAL A 341 7.34 -1.82 8.90
N ALA A 342 6.73 -2.36 9.94
CA ALA A 342 5.88 -1.63 10.86
C ALA A 342 6.33 -1.84 12.30
N SER A 343 6.13 -0.82 13.14
CA SER A 343 6.42 -0.86 14.56
C SER A 343 5.20 -0.40 15.35
N ALA A 344 4.95 -1.03 16.49
CA ALA A 344 3.83 -0.68 17.35
C ALA A 344 4.21 -0.85 18.82
N GLN A 345 3.53 -0.11 19.70
CA GLN A 345 3.69 -0.24 21.14
C GLN A 345 2.33 -0.39 21.81
N ALA A 346 2.25 -1.26 22.83
CA ALA A 346 1.04 -1.46 23.61
C ALA A 346 1.36 -1.93 25.03
N SER A 347 0.38 -1.83 25.92
CA SER A 347 0.45 -2.43 27.25
C SER A 347 -0.21 -3.81 27.21
N LEU A 348 0.52 -4.81 27.69
CA LEU A 348 0.05 -6.18 27.88
C LEU A 348 -0.64 -6.27 29.24
N VAL A 349 -1.89 -6.71 29.23
CA VAL A 349 -2.64 -7.03 30.45
C VAL A 349 -3.26 -8.41 30.31
N GLY A 350 -3.00 -9.27 31.29
CA GLY A 350 -3.58 -10.62 31.32
C GLY A 350 -3.23 -11.50 30.12
N GLY A 351 -2.07 -11.27 29.50
CA GLY A 351 -1.61 -12.02 28.32
C GLY A 351 -2.14 -11.51 26.98
N VAL A 352 -2.86 -10.38 26.94
CA VAL A 352 -3.36 -9.78 25.68
C VAL A 352 -2.93 -8.31 25.58
N ALA A 353 -2.58 -7.86 24.37
CA ALA A 353 -2.26 -6.47 24.08
C ALA A 353 -2.96 -6.02 22.78
N LYS A 354 -3.58 -4.83 22.79
CA LYS A 354 -4.23 -4.23 21.62
C LYS A 354 -3.35 -3.08 21.08
N PHE A 355 -3.07 -3.09 19.78
CA PHE A 355 -2.32 -2.06 19.06
C PHE A 355 -3.26 -1.31 18.12
N SER A 356 -3.64 -0.09 18.52
CA SER A 356 -4.46 0.81 17.70
C SER A 356 -3.63 1.79 16.86
N LYS A 357 -2.35 1.95 17.18
CA LYS A 357 -1.42 2.85 16.46
C LYS A 357 -0.23 2.06 15.95
N ILE A 358 -0.12 1.95 14.64
CA ILE A 358 0.97 1.28 13.94
C ILE A 358 1.76 2.34 13.18
N LYS A 359 3.06 2.43 13.49
CA LYS A 359 3.99 3.32 12.79
C LYS A 359 4.69 2.53 11.68
N ILE A 360 4.41 2.87 10.43
CA ILE A 360 5.08 2.29 9.27
C ILE A 360 6.46 2.93 9.15
N VAL A 361 7.50 2.10 9.18
CA VAL A 361 8.91 2.51 9.04
C VAL A 361 9.34 2.39 7.58
N LYS A 362 8.85 1.36 6.87
CA LYS A 362 9.10 1.14 5.45
C LYS A 362 7.81 0.69 4.76
N GLY A 363 7.56 1.21 3.57
CA GLY A 363 6.36 0.96 2.77
C GLY A 363 5.34 2.09 2.86
N SER A 364 4.48 2.17 1.86
CA SER A 364 3.40 3.18 1.77
C SER A 364 2.24 2.93 2.74
N ARG A 365 1.85 1.68 2.94
CA ARG A 365 0.72 1.28 3.80
C ARG A 365 0.94 -0.09 4.44
N PHE A 366 0.23 -0.35 5.54
CA PHE A 366 0.15 -1.69 6.10
C PHE A 366 -0.71 -2.57 5.18
N ALA A 367 -0.27 -3.79 4.92
CA ALA A 367 -0.94 -4.72 4.02
C ALA A 367 -1.11 -6.08 4.69
N SER A 368 -2.19 -6.78 4.40
CA SER A 368 -2.44 -8.09 5.01
C SER A 368 -1.47 -9.16 4.47
N GLY A 369 -1.06 -10.10 5.33
CA GLY A 369 -0.23 -11.23 4.92
C GLY A 369 0.70 -11.75 6.01
N GLU A 370 1.74 -12.48 5.61
CA GLU A 370 2.69 -13.08 6.53
C GLU A 370 3.78 -12.09 6.96
N TYR A 371 4.00 -12.00 8.26
CA TYR A 371 5.01 -11.13 8.87
C TYR A 371 5.96 -11.92 9.78
N TYR A 372 7.24 -11.56 9.72
CA TYR A 372 8.18 -11.83 10.79
C TYR A 372 7.88 -10.91 11.95
N VAL A 373 7.53 -11.51 13.08
CA VAL A 373 7.17 -10.82 14.32
C VAL A 373 8.39 -10.81 15.22
N GLN A 374 8.84 -9.61 15.63
CA GLN A 374 9.81 -9.43 16.69
C GLN A 374 9.15 -8.67 17.84
N LEU A 375 9.20 -9.27 19.01
CA LEU A 375 8.52 -8.76 20.19
C LEU A 375 9.52 -8.59 21.33
N LEU A 376 9.47 -7.43 21.95
CA LEU A 376 10.21 -7.11 23.18
C LEU A 376 9.19 -6.73 24.26
N ALA A 377 9.06 -7.59 25.27
CA ALA A 377 8.21 -7.33 26.43
C ALA A 377 9.07 -6.86 27.60
N ILE A 378 8.82 -5.63 28.06
CA ILE A 378 9.46 -5.04 29.23
C ILE A 378 8.45 -5.06 30.37
N PRO A 379 8.68 -5.79 31.46
CA PRO A 379 7.74 -5.86 32.57
C PRO A 379 7.51 -4.48 33.19
N VAL A 380 6.25 -4.13 33.45
CA VAL A 380 5.84 -2.86 34.05
C VAL A 380 4.79 -3.10 35.13
N GLY A 381 4.61 -2.10 36.00
CA GLY A 381 3.62 -2.14 37.07
C GLY A 381 4.24 -1.96 38.46
N VAL A 382 3.36 -1.76 39.44
CA VAL A 382 3.75 -1.57 40.85
C VAL A 382 4.39 -2.83 41.41
N GLU A 383 3.86 -4.00 41.05
CA GLU A 383 4.39 -5.30 41.45
C GLU A 383 5.85 -5.47 41.04
N HIS A 384 6.18 -5.22 39.76
CA HIS A 384 7.56 -5.35 39.28
C HIS A 384 8.52 -4.39 40.00
N ARG A 385 8.09 -3.15 40.28
CA ARG A 385 8.90 -2.19 41.06
C ARG A 385 9.11 -2.64 42.50
N ALA A 386 8.06 -3.15 43.15
CA ALA A 386 8.12 -3.66 44.50
C ALA A 386 9.03 -4.90 44.60
N TYR A 387 8.89 -5.86 43.67
CA TYR A 387 9.76 -7.03 43.60
C TYR A 387 11.22 -6.64 43.35
N LYS A 388 11.48 -5.73 42.40
CA LYS A 388 12.83 -5.23 42.15
C LYS A 388 13.45 -4.58 43.39
N TYR A 389 12.66 -3.77 44.12
CA TYR A 389 13.10 -3.15 45.37
C TYR A 389 13.37 -4.20 46.47
N LEU A 390 12.43 -5.11 46.71
CA LEU A 390 12.56 -6.16 47.73
C LEU A 390 13.74 -7.10 47.42
N TYR A 391 13.90 -7.51 46.17
CA TYR A 391 15.03 -8.34 45.74
C TYR A 391 16.36 -7.63 45.95
N SER A 392 16.44 -6.33 45.66
CA SER A 392 17.66 -5.54 45.90
C SER A 392 18.05 -5.41 47.37
N LYS A 393 17.09 -5.63 48.29
CA LYS A 393 17.31 -5.49 49.74
C LYS A 393 17.50 -6.83 50.45
N PHE A 394 16.80 -7.87 50.01
CA PHE A 394 16.71 -9.13 50.74
C PHE A 394 17.25 -10.34 49.96
N GLU A 395 17.53 -10.21 48.66
CA GLU A 395 18.10 -11.25 47.79
C GLU A 395 17.37 -12.61 47.76
N PHE A 396 16.15 -12.71 48.31
CA PHE A 396 15.39 -13.95 48.27
C PHE A 396 14.92 -14.28 46.86
N ASN A 397 15.15 -15.52 46.42
CA ASN A 397 14.79 -16.03 45.08
C ASN A 397 13.29 -15.89 44.74
N PHE A 398 12.41 -15.86 45.74
CA PHE A 398 10.96 -15.67 45.56
C PHE A 398 10.58 -14.27 45.05
N PHE A 399 11.45 -13.27 45.24
CA PHE A 399 11.21 -11.89 44.77
C PHE A 399 11.96 -11.55 43.48
N LYS A 400 12.55 -12.54 42.79
CA LYS A 400 13.33 -12.29 41.57
C LYS A 400 12.46 -11.53 40.56
N PRO A 401 12.89 -10.31 40.13
CA PRO A 401 12.10 -9.51 39.19
C PRO A 401 11.99 -10.25 37.86
N SER A 402 10.83 -10.15 37.21
CA SER A 402 10.63 -10.65 35.85
C SER A 402 11.64 -10.01 34.90
N GLU A 403 12.31 -10.82 34.08
CA GLU A 403 13.29 -10.33 33.10
C GLU A 403 12.60 -9.84 31.82
N GLN A 404 13.34 -9.07 31.01
CA GLN A 404 12.85 -8.68 29.69
C GLN A 404 12.77 -9.90 28.78
N LEU A 405 11.64 -10.06 28.09
CA LEU A 405 11.41 -11.21 27.23
C LEU A 405 11.47 -10.78 25.77
N ARG A 406 12.13 -11.61 24.96
CA ARG A 406 12.21 -11.44 23.51
C ARG A 406 11.58 -12.63 22.82
N TYR A 407 10.77 -12.34 21.81
CA TYR A 407 10.17 -13.36 20.97
C TYR A 407 10.40 -13.02 19.50
N ARG A 408 10.67 -14.07 18.71
CA ARG A 408 10.78 -13.98 17.25
C ARG A 408 10.00 -15.13 16.63
N GLY A 409 9.11 -14.82 15.71
CA GLY A 409 8.27 -15.81 15.04
C GLY A 409 7.75 -15.34 13.69
N LYS A 410 6.95 -16.18 13.04
CA LYS A 410 6.15 -15.80 11.86
C LYS A 410 4.69 -15.88 12.23
N SER A 411 3.89 -14.94 11.75
CA SER A 411 2.44 -14.91 11.97
C SER A 411 1.74 -14.38 10.73
N LEU A 412 0.60 -14.99 10.39
CA LEU A 412 -0.28 -14.51 9.33
C LEU A 412 -1.21 -13.45 9.92
N ILE A 413 -1.10 -12.23 9.43
CA ILE A 413 -1.93 -11.10 9.84
C ILE A 413 -2.98 -10.87 8.75
N TYR A 414 -4.14 -11.50 8.92
CA TYR A 414 -5.27 -11.47 8.00
C TYR A 414 -6.59 -11.57 8.80
N PRO A 415 -7.70 -10.92 8.39
CA PRO A 415 -8.93 -10.92 9.18
C PRO A 415 -9.80 -12.16 8.96
N GLY A 416 -9.54 -12.94 7.89
CA GLY A 416 -10.27 -14.16 7.52
C GLY A 416 -9.45 -15.44 7.71
N THR A 417 -9.79 -16.48 6.94
CA THR A 417 -9.09 -17.77 6.98
C THR A 417 -7.82 -17.77 6.14
N LEU A 418 -7.00 -18.82 6.30
CA LEU A 418 -5.82 -19.03 5.44
C LEU A 418 -6.22 -19.21 3.97
N GLU A 419 -7.32 -19.90 3.70
CA GLU A 419 -7.82 -20.15 2.33
C GLU A 419 -8.26 -18.86 1.66
N ASP A 420 -9.01 -18.02 2.38
CA ASP A 420 -9.43 -16.69 1.89
C ASP A 420 -8.21 -15.82 1.56
N PHE A 421 -7.19 -15.83 2.43
CA PHE A 421 -5.95 -15.12 2.19
C PHE A 421 -5.20 -15.62 0.95
N GLU A 422 -5.10 -16.93 0.76
CA GLU A 422 -4.44 -17.49 -0.41
C GLU A 422 -5.16 -17.11 -1.70
N LYS A 423 -6.50 -17.10 -1.69
CA LYS A 423 -7.31 -16.63 -2.80
C LYS A 423 -7.06 -15.15 -3.10
N GLU A 424 -7.12 -14.29 -2.09
CA GLU A 424 -6.87 -12.84 -2.24
C GLU A 424 -5.43 -12.57 -2.73
N LEU A 425 -4.45 -13.36 -2.27
CA LEU A 425 -3.07 -13.24 -2.72
C LEU A 425 -2.90 -13.60 -4.21
N VAL A 426 -3.64 -14.61 -4.70
CA VAL A 426 -3.65 -14.97 -6.13
C VAL A 426 -4.32 -13.86 -6.95
N GLU A 427 -5.50 -13.39 -6.52
CA GLU A 427 -6.22 -12.30 -7.18
C GLU A 427 -5.37 -11.03 -7.25
N PHE A 428 -4.70 -10.65 -6.16
CA PHE A 428 -3.79 -9.50 -6.13
C PHE A 428 -2.61 -9.66 -7.09
N LYS A 429 -2.00 -10.86 -7.16
CA LYS A 429 -0.91 -11.14 -8.10
C LYS A 429 -1.37 -11.05 -9.54
N ASP A 430 -2.55 -11.55 -9.85
CA ASP A 430 -3.10 -11.51 -11.21
C ASP A 430 -3.52 -10.10 -11.62
N GLN A 431 -4.12 -9.33 -10.71
CA GLN A 431 -4.38 -7.89 -10.93
C GLN A 431 -3.07 -7.14 -11.19
N THR A 432 -2.07 -7.35 -10.34
CA THR A 432 -0.74 -6.72 -10.47
C THR A 432 -0.08 -7.07 -11.80
N ARG A 433 -0.09 -8.35 -12.18
CA ARG A 433 0.41 -8.82 -13.49
C ARG A 433 -0.35 -8.17 -14.64
N SER A 434 -1.68 -8.08 -14.54
CA SER A 434 -2.52 -7.47 -15.58
C SER A 434 -2.22 -5.98 -15.77
N LEU A 435 -2.00 -5.24 -14.67
CA LEU A 435 -1.64 -3.83 -14.68
C LEU A 435 -0.26 -3.61 -15.33
N LYS A 436 0.72 -4.47 -15.00
CA LYS A 436 2.07 -4.44 -15.60
C LYS A 436 2.06 -4.85 -17.08
N ALA A 437 1.18 -5.78 -17.46
CA ALA A 437 1.05 -6.25 -18.84
C ALA A 437 0.33 -5.25 -19.76
N LYS A 438 -0.58 -4.43 -19.23
CA LYS A 438 -1.38 -3.46 -20.01
C LYS A 438 -0.54 -2.53 -20.90
N PRO A 439 0.47 -1.78 -20.39
CA PRO A 439 1.29 -0.91 -21.22
C PRO A 439 2.09 -1.68 -22.27
N LEU A 440 2.60 -2.87 -21.94
CA LEU A 440 3.32 -3.71 -22.89
C LEU A 440 2.43 -4.17 -24.05
N LYS A 441 1.17 -4.56 -23.77
CA LYS A 441 0.20 -4.90 -24.81
C LYS A 441 -0.08 -3.73 -25.74
N HIS A 442 -0.24 -2.54 -25.19
CA HIS A 442 -0.47 -1.31 -25.97
C HIS A 442 0.75 -0.98 -26.86
N LEU A 443 1.97 -1.08 -26.32
CA LEU A 443 3.20 -0.91 -27.10
C LEU A 443 3.30 -1.93 -28.25
N ILE A 444 2.96 -3.20 -27.99
CA ILE A 444 2.93 -4.26 -29.02
C ILE A 444 1.93 -3.91 -30.13
N GLU A 445 0.74 -3.44 -29.77
CA GLU A 445 -0.27 -3.03 -30.75
C GLU A 445 0.20 -1.80 -31.56
N GLY A 446 0.84 -0.83 -30.90
CA GLY A 446 1.43 0.34 -31.54
C GLY A 446 2.48 -0.03 -32.60
N TYR A 447 3.46 -0.87 -32.25
CA TYR A 447 4.48 -1.32 -33.21
C TYR A 447 3.89 -2.16 -34.35
N LYS A 448 2.90 -3.03 -34.08
CA LYS A 448 2.17 -3.79 -35.12
C LYS A 448 1.46 -2.86 -36.10
N THR A 449 0.82 -1.82 -35.57
CA THR A 449 0.10 -0.85 -36.39
C THR A 449 1.05 0.01 -37.21
N PHE A 450 2.14 0.50 -36.62
CA PHE A 450 3.18 1.24 -37.36
C PHE A 450 3.86 0.42 -38.45
N SER A 451 4.14 -0.86 -38.20
CA SER A 451 4.67 -1.77 -39.22
C SER A 451 3.73 -1.86 -40.42
N THR A 452 2.44 -2.09 -40.16
CA THR A 452 1.38 -2.16 -41.19
C THR A 452 1.22 -0.84 -41.94
N LEU A 453 1.23 0.29 -41.22
CA LEU A 453 1.14 1.63 -41.81
C LEU A 453 2.34 1.92 -42.71
N SER A 454 3.56 1.57 -42.32
CA SER A 454 4.74 1.73 -43.16
C SER A 454 4.60 0.97 -44.48
N SER A 455 4.16 -0.29 -44.45
CA SER A 455 3.89 -1.07 -45.67
C SER A 455 2.80 -0.44 -46.54
N LYS A 456 1.71 0.01 -45.91
CA LYS A 456 0.56 0.62 -46.61
C LYS A 456 0.95 1.94 -47.29
N ILE A 457 1.72 2.78 -46.60
CA ILE A 457 2.25 4.04 -47.17
C ILE A 457 3.11 3.76 -48.40
N TYR A 458 4.04 2.80 -48.29
CA TYR A 458 4.88 2.42 -49.42
C TYR A 458 4.05 1.89 -50.61
N LYS A 459 3.04 1.05 -50.36
CA LYS A 459 2.17 0.52 -51.41
C LYS A 459 1.38 1.62 -52.13
N ILE A 460 0.76 2.54 -51.38
CA ILE A 460 0.06 3.70 -51.97
C ILE A 460 1.04 4.54 -52.80
N TYR A 461 2.25 4.75 -52.29
CA TYR A 461 3.29 5.48 -53.01
C TYR A 461 3.70 4.78 -54.31
N GLU A 462 3.90 3.47 -54.30
CA GLU A 462 4.22 2.65 -55.47
C GLU A 462 3.12 2.73 -56.55
N ASP A 463 1.86 2.56 -56.15
CA ASP A 463 0.70 2.63 -57.05
C ASP A 463 0.59 4.03 -57.72
N VAL A 464 0.82 5.10 -56.95
CA VAL A 464 0.83 6.46 -57.50
C VAL A 464 2.04 6.67 -58.40
N LEU A 465 3.24 6.23 -58.01
CA LEU A 465 4.46 6.47 -58.76
C LEU A 465 4.47 5.78 -60.13
N THR A 466 3.77 4.64 -60.25
CA THR A 466 3.60 3.91 -61.52
C THR A 466 2.64 4.62 -62.48
N SER A 467 1.59 5.26 -61.96
CA SER A 467 0.57 5.96 -62.75
C SER A 467 0.98 7.37 -63.21
N ILE A 468 1.76 8.11 -62.41
CA ILE A 468 2.14 9.49 -62.74
C ILE A 468 3.30 9.61 -63.73
N ARG A 469 3.32 10.71 -64.49
CA ARG A 469 4.38 11.04 -65.48
C ARG A 469 5.25 12.21 -65.04
N ARG A 470 4.72 13.13 -64.24
CA ARG A 470 5.43 14.32 -63.74
C ARG A 470 5.47 14.29 -62.22
N GLY A 471 6.57 14.74 -61.61
CA GLY A 471 6.69 14.75 -60.15
C GLY A 471 5.67 15.65 -59.45
N LYS A 472 5.13 16.67 -60.14
CA LYS A 472 4.05 17.52 -59.62
C LYS A 472 2.72 16.76 -59.42
N GLU A 473 2.49 15.67 -60.13
CA GLU A 473 1.25 14.88 -60.06
C GLU A 473 1.19 13.99 -58.80
N ILE A 474 2.22 14.04 -57.93
CA ILE A 474 2.26 13.33 -56.65
C ILE A 474 1.22 13.85 -55.63
N GLU A 475 0.50 14.93 -55.94
CA GLU A 475 -0.66 15.40 -55.17
C GLU A 475 -1.71 14.30 -54.97
N SER A 476 -1.83 13.36 -55.91
CA SER A 476 -2.68 12.17 -55.77
C SER A 476 -2.27 11.28 -54.58
N PHE A 477 -0.96 11.14 -54.31
CA PHE A 477 -0.47 10.47 -53.11
C PHE A 477 -0.82 11.25 -51.85
N GLU A 478 -0.67 12.58 -51.85
CA GLU A 478 -1.02 13.44 -50.70
C GLU A 478 -2.50 13.27 -50.33
N ILE A 479 -3.40 13.20 -51.33
CA ILE A 479 -4.84 12.97 -51.14
C ILE A 479 -5.12 11.58 -50.58
N LEU A 480 -4.50 10.53 -51.14
CA LEU A 480 -4.71 9.15 -50.65
C LEU A 480 -4.13 8.94 -49.24
N TYR A 481 -2.97 9.55 -48.98
CA TYR A 481 -2.34 9.53 -47.66
C TYR A 481 -3.22 10.26 -46.64
N SER A 482 -3.65 11.49 -46.91
CA SER A 482 -4.47 12.28 -45.99
C SER A 482 -5.83 11.63 -45.72
N LYS A 483 -6.38 10.89 -46.70
CA LYS A 483 -7.64 10.16 -46.52
C LYS A 483 -7.49 8.86 -45.72
N ASN A 484 -6.45 8.07 -46.01
CA ASN A 484 -6.42 6.65 -45.59
C ASN A 484 -5.36 6.29 -44.53
N VAL A 485 -4.38 7.17 -44.30
CA VAL A 485 -3.21 6.88 -43.44
C VAL A 485 -2.94 8.02 -42.46
N GLY A 486 -2.94 9.27 -42.94
CA GLY A 486 -2.61 10.45 -42.14
C GLY A 486 -3.35 10.53 -40.81
N PRO A 487 -4.69 10.43 -40.79
CA PRO A 487 -5.47 10.50 -39.55
C PRO A 487 -5.11 9.40 -38.54
N VAL A 488 -4.88 8.17 -39.03
CA VAL A 488 -4.53 7.02 -38.17
C VAL A 488 -3.13 7.20 -37.60
N LEU A 489 -2.16 7.60 -38.44
CA LEU A 489 -0.78 7.85 -38.00
C LEU A 489 -0.73 9.00 -36.97
N GLN A 490 -1.44 10.10 -37.25
CA GLN A 490 -1.52 11.25 -36.37
C GLN A 490 -2.17 10.88 -35.03
N GLY A 491 -3.28 10.16 -35.05
CA GLY A 491 -3.96 9.67 -33.84
C GLY A 491 -3.04 8.84 -32.96
N LEU A 492 -2.35 7.86 -33.55
CA LEU A 492 -1.38 7.02 -32.83
C LEU A 492 -0.23 7.82 -32.23
N ILE A 493 0.33 8.78 -32.97
CA ILE A 493 1.42 9.63 -32.47
C ILE A 493 0.96 10.47 -31.27
N LEU A 494 -0.24 11.05 -31.35
CA LEU A 494 -0.80 11.86 -30.26
C LEU A 494 -1.12 11.02 -29.02
N GLU A 495 -1.73 9.85 -29.21
CA GLU A 495 -2.02 8.92 -28.12
C GLU A 495 -0.74 8.41 -27.46
N THR A 496 0.25 8.00 -28.25
CA THR A 496 1.57 7.55 -27.76
C THR A 496 2.26 8.65 -26.97
N HIS A 497 2.19 9.90 -27.45
CA HIS A 497 2.76 11.04 -26.74
C HIS A 497 2.04 11.33 -25.41
N LYS A 498 0.70 11.22 -25.38
CA LYS A 498 -0.07 11.35 -24.14
C LYS A 498 0.33 10.29 -23.12
N LEU A 499 0.35 9.02 -23.52
CA LEU A 499 0.74 7.90 -22.66
C LEU A 499 2.20 8.02 -22.20
N SER A 500 3.10 8.45 -23.08
CA SER A 500 4.49 8.73 -22.70
C SER A 500 4.54 9.71 -21.52
N LYS A 501 3.85 10.85 -21.62
CA LYS A 501 3.81 11.85 -20.53
C LYS A 501 3.22 11.30 -19.22
N GLU A 502 2.19 10.45 -19.28
CA GLU A 502 1.60 9.82 -18.08
C GLU A 502 2.62 8.95 -17.32
N TYR A 503 3.57 8.33 -18.02
CA TYR A 503 4.60 7.48 -17.41
C TYR A 503 5.90 8.21 -17.06
N GLU A 504 6.05 9.49 -17.40
CA GLU A 504 7.29 10.25 -17.20
C GLU A 504 7.73 10.28 -15.73
N ILE A 505 6.77 10.48 -14.81
CA ILE A 505 7.03 10.52 -13.36
C ILE A 505 6.90 9.13 -12.73
N SER A 506 5.93 8.33 -13.17
CA SER A 506 5.55 7.09 -12.49
C SER A 506 6.45 5.90 -12.84
N ASN A 507 6.91 5.78 -14.09
CA ASN A 507 7.75 4.68 -14.54
C ASN A 507 8.67 5.08 -15.72
N PRO A 508 9.92 5.47 -15.43
CA PRO A 508 10.90 5.90 -16.45
C PRO A 508 11.19 4.84 -17.51
N GLU A 509 11.13 3.55 -17.18
CA GLU A 509 11.39 2.49 -18.15
C GLU A 509 10.27 2.39 -19.20
N ILE A 510 9.02 2.50 -18.75
CA ILE A 510 7.84 2.50 -19.63
C ILE A 510 7.82 3.77 -20.47
N PHE A 511 8.15 4.92 -19.87
CA PHE A 511 8.31 6.20 -20.57
C PHE A 511 9.27 6.06 -21.77
N ASN A 512 10.45 5.48 -21.54
CA ASN A 512 11.45 5.30 -22.60
C ASN A 512 10.92 4.44 -23.75
N LYS A 513 10.17 3.36 -23.45
CA LYS A 513 9.57 2.49 -24.49
C LYS A 513 8.51 3.22 -25.32
N TYR A 514 7.69 4.06 -24.70
CA TYR A 514 6.75 4.91 -25.41
C TYR A 514 7.45 5.99 -26.24
N SER A 515 8.56 6.54 -25.75
CA SER A 515 9.38 7.50 -26.48
C SER A 515 9.99 6.88 -27.75
N GLU A 516 10.52 5.66 -27.66
CA GLU A 516 10.99 4.90 -28.83
C GLU A 516 9.86 4.65 -29.85
N LEU A 517 8.67 4.25 -29.36
CA LEU A 517 7.50 4.04 -30.21
C LEU A 517 7.08 5.36 -30.90
N LEU A 518 7.09 6.47 -30.17
CA LEU A 518 6.78 7.80 -30.70
C LEU A 518 7.78 8.22 -31.79
N GLU A 519 9.08 7.97 -31.57
CA GLU A 519 10.12 8.24 -32.56
C GLU A 519 9.91 7.41 -33.83
N GLN A 520 9.53 6.13 -33.68
CA GLN A 520 9.21 5.27 -34.82
C GLN A 520 8.04 5.84 -35.65
N GLY A 521 6.98 6.33 -34.98
CA GLY A 521 5.86 7.02 -35.64
C GLY A 521 6.31 8.27 -36.40
N LYS A 522 7.17 9.11 -35.78
CA LYS A 522 7.74 10.31 -36.42
C LYS A 522 8.55 9.95 -37.67
N ARG A 523 9.41 8.93 -37.61
CA ARG A 523 10.21 8.46 -38.76
C ARG A 523 9.35 7.98 -39.93
N ILE A 524 8.19 7.37 -39.66
CA ILE A 524 7.21 7.00 -40.68
C ILE A 524 6.58 8.25 -41.32
N GLY A 525 6.22 9.25 -40.52
CA GLY A 525 5.72 10.53 -41.02
C GLY A 525 6.74 11.28 -41.88
N GLU A 526 7.99 11.33 -41.43
CA GLU A 526 9.12 11.89 -42.19
C GLU A 526 9.32 11.19 -43.52
N MET A 527 9.25 9.85 -43.54
CA MET A 527 9.33 9.07 -44.77
C MET A 527 8.24 9.49 -45.78
N ALA A 528 6.98 9.65 -45.32
CA ALA A 528 5.88 10.08 -46.18
C ALA A 528 6.08 11.51 -46.72
N SER A 529 6.61 12.41 -45.89
CA SER A 529 6.97 13.78 -46.32
C SER A 529 8.10 13.78 -47.35
N ASP A 530 9.14 12.96 -47.13
CA ASP A 530 10.25 12.81 -48.06
C ASP A 530 9.82 12.23 -49.41
N MET A 531 8.89 11.26 -49.40
CA MET A 531 8.30 10.70 -50.63
C MET A 531 7.71 11.81 -51.51
N VAL A 532 6.98 12.75 -50.92
CA VAL A 532 6.41 13.90 -51.63
C VAL A 532 7.50 14.86 -52.11
N THR A 533 8.35 15.33 -51.19
CA THR A 533 9.30 16.41 -51.51
C THR A 533 10.35 15.97 -52.52
N MET A 534 10.88 14.74 -52.40
CA MET A 534 11.84 14.19 -53.36
C MET A 534 11.21 13.95 -54.73
N THR A 535 9.94 13.53 -54.77
CA THR A 535 9.22 13.32 -56.04
C THR A 535 8.90 14.64 -56.73
N LYS A 536 8.43 15.66 -55.99
CA LYS A 536 8.14 17.00 -56.52
C LYS A 536 9.37 17.66 -57.17
N LYS A 537 10.58 17.40 -56.65
CA LYS A 537 11.85 17.89 -57.23
C LYS A 537 12.12 17.36 -58.66
N ILE A 538 11.51 16.23 -59.04
CA ILE A 538 11.73 15.61 -60.36
C ILE A 538 10.68 16.11 -61.36
N LYS A 539 11.09 16.99 -62.29
CA LYS A 539 10.20 17.56 -63.32
C LYS A 539 9.48 16.51 -64.17
N ARG A 540 10.19 15.45 -64.60
CA ARG A 540 9.64 14.35 -65.41
C ARG A 540 10.10 13.01 -64.85
N LEU A 541 9.17 12.13 -64.49
CA LEU A 541 9.46 10.78 -64.02
C LEU A 541 9.82 9.89 -65.22
N ARG A 542 11.12 9.76 -65.48
CA ARG A 542 11.66 8.72 -66.38
C ARG A 542 11.81 7.40 -65.62
N LYS A 543 11.87 6.27 -66.33
CA LYS A 543 12.05 4.91 -65.76
C LYS A 543 13.17 4.86 -64.72
N ASN A 544 14.33 5.46 -65.01
CA ASN A 544 15.48 5.47 -64.09
C ASN A 544 15.18 6.21 -62.78
N ASN A 545 14.54 7.38 -62.85
CA ASN A 545 14.20 8.16 -61.66
C ASN A 545 13.13 7.47 -60.82
N ARG A 546 12.13 6.86 -61.46
CA ARG A 546 11.09 6.06 -60.79
C ARG A 546 11.72 4.91 -60.02
N ASN A 547 12.55 4.12 -60.69
CA ASN A 547 13.22 2.96 -60.09
C ASN A 547 14.13 3.39 -58.92
N ARG A 548 14.82 4.54 -59.04
CA ARG A 548 15.64 5.09 -57.96
C ARG A 548 14.81 5.44 -56.74
N LEU A 549 13.68 6.14 -56.92
CA LEU A 549 12.78 6.50 -55.82
C LEU A 549 12.16 5.25 -55.17
N MET A 550 11.68 4.30 -55.97
CA MET A 550 11.13 3.04 -55.46
C MET A 550 12.17 2.29 -54.62
N LYS A 551 13.38 2.09 -55.13
CA LYS A 551 14.47 1.43 -54.41
C LYS A 551 14.84 2.13 -53.09
N LEU A 552 14.79 3.46 -53.06
CA LEU A 552 15.10 4.23 -51.85
C LEU A 552 14.02 4.01 -50.79
N PHE A 553 12.75 4.17 -51.17
CA PHE A 553 11.65 4.13 -50.20
C PHE A 553 11.24 2.70 -49.81
N ILE A 554 11.44 1.70 -50.67
CA ILE A 554 11.28 0.29 -50.27
C ILE A 554 12.28 -0.07 -49.20
N LYS A 555 13.56 0.31 -49.38
CA LYS A 555 14.61 0.06 -48.39
C LYS A 555 14.29 0.74 -47.06
N ARG A 556 13.84 1.99 -47.08
CA ARG A 556 13.46 2.73 -45.88
C ARG A 556 12.24 2.12 -45.19
N SER A 557 11.20 1.74 -45.94
CA SER A 557 10.02 1.07 -45.38
C SER A 557 10.36 -0.30 -44.77
N LEU A 558 11.22 -1.09 -45.43
CA LEU A 558 11.67 -2.38 -44.90
C LEU A 558 12.47 -2.21 -43.62
N PHE A 559 13.38 -1.24 -43.57
CA PHE A 559 14.14 -0.91 -42.36
C PHE A 559 13.22 -0.54 -41.18
N LEU A 560 12.19 0.28 -41.43
CA LEU A 560 11.21 0.63 -40.39
C LEU A 560 10.41 -0.59 -39.93
N GLN A 561 10.00 -1.48 -40.85
CA GLN A 561 9.30 -2.71 -40.51
C GLN A 561 10.18 -3.67 -39.69
N GLU A 562 11.44 -3.85 -40.07
CA GLU A 562 12.40 -4.68 -39.34
C GLU A 562 12.62 -4.13 -37.93
N THR A 563 12.81 -2.82 -37.80
CA THR A 563 12.94 -2.16 -36.49
C THR A 563 11.70 -2.42 -35.62
N SER A 564 10.50 -2.24 -36.16
CA SER A 564 9.26 -2.56 -35.45
C SER A 564 9.16 -4.04 -35.08
N LYS A 565 9.55 -4.97 -35.95
CA LYS A 565 9.53 -6.43 -35.69
C LYS A 565 10.51 -6.84 -34.59
N THR A 566 11.72 -6.28 -34.59
CA THR A 566 12.70 -6.55 -33.54
C THR A 566 12.16 -6.10 -32.19
N LYS A 567 11.65 -4.87 -32.10
CA LYS A 567 11.04 -4.33 -30.88
C LYS A 567 9.80 -5.12 -30.43
N LEU A 568 8.97 -5.58 -31.38
CA LEU A 568 7.86 -6.47 -31.07
C LEU A 568 8.32 -7.77 -30.41
N SER A 569 9.36 -8.40 -30.95
CA SER A 569 9.88 -9.66 -30.40
C SER A 569 10.47 -9.48 -28.99
N GLU A 570 11.09 -8.33 -28.71
CA GLU A 570 11.59 -7.96 -27.38
C GLU A 570 10.43 -7.79 -26.39
N LEU A 571 9.41 -7.02 -26.76
CA LEU A 571 8.24 -6.78 -25.91
C LEU A 571 7.41 -8.05 -25.69
N GLU A 572 7.28 -8.93 -26.69
CA GLU A 572 6.57 -10.20 -26.54
C GLU A 572 7.31 -11.16 -25.60
N LYS A 573 8.65 -11.19 -25.65
CA LYS A 573 9.47 -11.94 -24.67
C LYS A 573 9.27 -11.39 -23.25
N GLU A 574 9.30 -10.06 -23.12
CA GLU A 574 9.08 -9.41 -21.83
C GLU A 574 7.67 -9.69 -21.30
N LEU A 575 6.63 -9.55 -22.12
CA LEU A 575 5.24 -9.88 -21.75
C LEU A 575 5.09 -11.34 -21.31
N ASN A 576 5.78 -12.26 -21.98
CA ASN A 576 5.76 -13.68 -21.60
C ASN A 576 6.51 -13.95 -20.29
N SER A 577 7.46 -13.11 -19.89
CA SER A 577 8.12 -13.23 -18.56
C SER A 577 7.19 -12.89 -17.39
N TYR A 578 6.07 -12.21 -17.65
CA TYR A 578 5.06 -11.90 -16.64
C TYR A 578 3.97 -12.98 -16.49
N LYS A 579 3.87 -13.90 -17.45
CA LYS A 579 3.00 -15.09 -17.37
C LYS A 579 3.72 -16.17 -16.56
#